data_AF-A0A0G2ADV3-F1
#
_entry.id   AF-A0A0G2ADV3-F1
#
_cell.length_a   1.000
_cell.length_b   1.000
_cell.length_c   1.000
_cell.angle_alpha   90.00
_cell.angle_beta   90.00
_cell.angle_gamma   90.00
#
_symmetry.space_group_name_H-M   'P 1'
#
loop_
_entity.id
_entity.type
_entity.pdbx_description
1 polymer ?
#
loop_
_entity_poly.entity_id
_entity_poly.type
_entity_poly.pdbx_seq_one_letter_code
_entity_poly.pdbx_strand_id
1 'polypeptide(L)'
;MHALIGLHAVLGELGALLFLWVLIEMLNPDESRLRRARLAALLGVLFLLGAWVAGGFYYVTEYGAAVKPIIKAGPLPWAHSVITETKEHIFLFIPFLAILALGLLKRYKNEFAYNRGARVSVMLVSGLVTLMAFAMAGMGFIISSGFRAALEAVAL
;
A
#
# COMPACT_ATOMS: atom_id res chain seq x y z
N MET A 1 -19.00 -10.55 -1.56
CA MET A 1 -17.62 -10.76 -1.06
C MET A 1 -16.50 -10.16 -1.92
N HIS A 2 -16.65 -9.99 -3.24
CA HIS A 2 -15.56 -9.46 -4.09
C HIS A 2 -15.33 -7.94 -4.02
N ALA A 3 -16.36 -7.16 -3.63
CA ALA A 3 -16.30 -5.70 -3.67
C ALA A 3 -15.25 -5.11 -2.69
N LEU A 4 -15.11 -5.67 -1.49
CA LEU A 4 -14.12 -5.19 -0.51
C LEU A 4 -12.68 -5.43 -0.97
N ILE A 5 -12.42 -6.59 -1.59
CA ILE A 5 -11.10 -6.93 -2.15
C ILE A 5 -10.77 -5.97 -3.30
N GLY A 6 -11.72 -5.77 -4.23
CA GLY A 6 -11.54 -4.84 -5.34
C GLY A 6 -11.35 -3.41 -4.88
N LEU A 7 -12.17 -2.94 -3.93
CA LEU A 7 -12.05 -1.60 -3.34
C LEU A 7 -10.69 -1.41 -2.66
N HIS A 8 -10.26 -2.37 -1.84
CA HIS A 8 -8.95 -2.37 -1.21
C HIS A 8 -7.82 -2.27 -2.25
N ALA A 9 -7.86 -3.08 -3.31
CA ALA A 9 -6.85 -3.10 -4.34
C ALA A 9 -6.78 -1.76 -5.10
N VAL A 10 -7.92 -1.26 -5.60
CA VAL A 10 -7.99 -0.01 -6.35
C VAL A 10 -7.51 1.17 -5.50
N LEU A 11 -7.97 1.27 -4.26
CA LEU A 11 -7.53 2.33 -3.35
C LEU A 11 -6.02 2.23 -3.04
N GLY A 12 -5.50 1.02 -2.85
CA GLY A 12 -4.08 0.79 -2.63
C GLY A 12 -3.21 1.22 -3.80
N GLU A 13 -3.61 0.86 -5.03
CA GLU A 13 -2.90 1.21 -6.27
C GLU A 13 -2.96 2.70 -6.57
N LEU A 14 -4.13 3.34 -6.41
CA LEU A 14 -4.25 4.79 -6.55
C LEU A 14 -3.39 5.51 -5.51
N GLY A 15 -3.36 5.02 -4.27
CA GLY A 15 -2.46 5.50 -3.22
C GLY A 15 -0.98 5.39 -3.62
N ALA A 16 -0.57 4.24 -4.16
CA ALA A 16 0.79 4.01 -4.64
C ALA A 16 1.19 5.00 -5.74
N LEU A 17 0.33 5.17 -6.75
CA LEU A 17 0.56 6.09 -7.88
C LEU A 17 0.64 7.54 -7.42
N LEU A 18 -0.19 7.95 -6.44
CA LEU A 18 -0.13 9.29 -5.87
C LEU A 18 1.18 9.53 -5.13
N PHE A 19 1.71 8.55 -4.40
CA PHE A 19 3.02 8.68 -3.75
C PHE A 19 4.21 8.61 -4.73
N LEU A 20 4.07 7.89 -5.83
CA LEU A 20 5.02 7.97 -6.94
C LEU A 20 5.02 9.38 -7.53
N TRP A 21 3.85 9.99 -7.70
CA TRP A 21 3.73 11.37 -8.15
C TRP A 21 4.37 12.34 -7.16
N VAL A 22 4.17 12.18 -5.84
CA VAL A 22 4.89 12.98 -4.83
C VAL A 22 6.40 12.87 -5.02
N LEU A 23 6.95 11.67 -5.18
CA LEU A 23 8.38 11.47 -5.43
C LEU A 23 8.86 12.25 -6.66
N ILE A 24 8.12 12.19 -7.76
CA ILE A 24 8.47 12.88 -9.02
C ILE A 24 8.45 14.41 -8.84
N GLU A 25 7.44 14.95 -8.15
CA GLU A 25 7.36 16.40 -7.90
C GLU A 25 8.55 16.90 -7.07
N MET A 26 9.05 16.07 -6.15
CA MET A 26 10.17 16.41 -5.29
C MET A 26 11.55 16.32 -5.96
N LEU A 27 11.66 15.77 -7.17
CA LEU A 27 12.94 15.72 -7.92
C LEU A 27 13.48 17.12 -8.21
N ASN A 28 12.60 18.06 -8.55
CA ASN A 28 12.93 19.44 -8.89
C ASN A 28 11.86 20.39 -8.32
N PRO A 29 11.84 20.67 -7.01
CA PRO A 29 10.73 21.38 -6.39
C PRO A 29 10.69 22.87 -6.79
N ASP A 30 9.52 23.30 -7.26
CA ASP A 30 9.10 24.70 -7.36
C ASP A 30 7.76 24.88 -6.63
N GLU A 31 7.25 26.11 -6.53
CA GLU A 31 6.01 26.39 -5.80
C GLU A 31 4.79 25.61 -6.35
N SER A 32 4.70 25.47 -7.68
CA SER A 32 3.61 24.76 -8.36
C SER A 32 3.70 23.26 -8.11
N ARG A 33 4.90 22.69 -8.23
CA ARG A 33 5.22 21.28 -7.94
C ARG A 33 4.94 20.93 -6.49
N LEU A 34 5.34 21.79 -5.55
CA LEU A 34 5.08 21.60 -4.12
C LEU A 34 3.58 21.64 -3.78
N ARG A 35 2.81 22.48 -4.47
CA ARG A 35 1.34 22.49 -4.32
C ARG A 35 0.73 21.16 -4.80
N ARG A 36 1.16 20.65 -5.97
CA ARG A 36 0.70 19.35 -6.48
C ARG A 36 1.14 18.20 -5.59
N ALA A 37 2.38 18.19 -5.11
CA ALA A 37 2.89 17.20 -4.18
C ALA A 37 2.05 17.13 -2.89
N ARG A 38 1.68 18.29 -2.32
CA ARG A 38 0.81 18.34 -1.12
C ARG A 38 -0.59 17.79 -1.38
N LEU A 39 -1.18 18.10 -2.54
CA LEU A 39 -2.49 17.57 -2.92
C LEU A 39 -2.43 16.06 -3.17
N ALA A 40 -1.43 15.60 -3.93
CA ALA A 40 -1.19 14.20 -4.21
C ALA A 40 -0.96 13.40 -2.91
N ALA A 41 -0.12 13.90 -2.01
CA ALA A 41 0.11 13.28 -0.70
C ALA A 41 -1.17 13.22 0.15
N LEU A 42 -1.98 14.28 0.16
CA LEU A 42 -3.25 14.28 0.91
C LEU A 42 -4.22 13.21 0.37
N LEU A 43 -4.44 13.19 -0.95
CA LEU A 43 -5.30 12.19 -1.59
C LEU A 43 -4.75 10.78 -1.41
N GLY A 44 -3.42 10.62 -1.52
CA GLY A 44 -2.73 9.34 -1.35
C GLY A 44 -2.91 8.80 0.07
N VAL A 45 -2.80 9.65 1.09
CA VAL A 45 -3.09 9.26 2.49
C VAL A 45 -4.53 8.78 2.64
N LEU A 46 -5.50 9.51 2.08
CA LEU A 46 -6.91 9.13 2.18
C LEU A 46 -7.19 7.78 1.48
N PHE A 47 -6.61 7.55 0.30
CA PHE A 47 -6.75 6.29 -0.41
C PHE A 47 -6.07 5.13 0.31
N LEU A 48 -4.85 5.32 0.82
CA LEU A 48 -4.14 4.28 1.56
C LEU A 48 -4.85 3.94 2.88
N LEU A 49 -5.45 4.92 3.57
CA LEU A 49 -6.29 4.68 4.74
C LEU A 49 -7.59 3.94 4.36
N GLY A 50 -8.23 4.32 3.26
CA GLY A 50 -9.41 3.62 2.76
C GLY A 50 -9.10 2.16 2.39
N ALA A 51 -7.98 1.92 1.72
CA ALA A 51 -7.47 0.57 1.45
C ALA A 51 -7.18 -0.19 2.74
N TRP A 52 -6.60 0.49 3.73
CA TRP A 52 -6.30 -0.05 5.05
C TRP A 52 -7.57 -0.56 5.77
N VAL A 53 -8.60 0.28 5.82
CA VAL A 53 -9.90 -0.07 6.43
C VAL A 53 -10.59 -1.19 5.66
N ALA A 54 -10.70 -1.09 4.33
CA ALA A 54 -11.39 -2.10 3.52
C ALA A 54 -10.70 -3.47 3.59
N GLY A 55 -9.37 -3.49 3.50
CA GLY A 55 -8.57 -4.71 3.60
C GLY A 55 -8.58 -5.31 5.00
N GLY A 56 -8.42 -4.48 6.03
CA GLY A 56 -8.45 -4.91 7.43
C GLY A 56 -9.82 -5.46 7.84
N PHE A 57 -10.91 -4.82 7.41
CA PHE A 57 -12.26 -5.32 7.66
C PHE A 57 -12.48 -6.69 7.02
N TYR A 58 -12.17 -6.82 5.72
CA TYR A 58 -12.25 -8.10 5.02
C TYR A 58 -11.40 -9.19 5.68
N TYR A 59 -10.21 -8.83 6.15
CA TYR A 59 -9.30 -9.76 6.82
C TYR A 59 -9.93 -10.36 8.09
N VAL A 60 -10.51 -9.51 8.93
CA VAL A 60 -11.07 -9.92 10.22
C VAL A 60 -12.40 -10.67 10.05
N THR A 61 -13.26 -10.25 9.12
CA THR A 61 -14.61 -10.83 9.01
C THR A 61 -14.68 -12.06 8.11
N GLU A 62 -13.91 -12.11 7.02
CA GLU A 62 -14.05 -13.15 6.00
C GLU A 62 -12.79 -14.02 5.86
N TYR A 63 -11.62 -13.39 5.74
CA TYR A 63 -10.41 -14.09 5.31
C TYR A 63 -9.98 -15.19 6.29
N GLY A 64 -9.99 -14.90 7.59
CA GLY A 64 -9.53 -15.83 8.62
C GLY A 64 -10.33 -17.13 8.68
N ALA A 65 -11.64 -17.06 8.47
CA ALA A 65 -12.52 -18.22 8.55
C ALA A 65 -12.68 -18.93 7.20
N ALA A 66 -12.85 -18.18 6.11
CA ALA A 66 -13.23 -18.74 4.82
C ALA A 66 -12.04 -19.03 3.89
N VAL A 67 -10.94 -18.26 3.97
CA VAL A 67 -9.85 -18.32 2.97
C VAL A 67 -8.59 -18.96 3.54
N LYS A 68 -8.18 -18.56 4.74
CA LYS A 68 -6.96 -19.05 5.40
C LYS A 68 -6.91 -20.58 5.54
N PRO A 69 -7.96 -21.28 6.01
CA PRO A 69 -7.90 -22.74 6.15
C PRO A 69 -7.72 -23.46 4.82
N ILE A 70 -8.36 -22.96 3.76
CA ILE A 70 -8.30 -23.53 2.41
C ILE A 70 -6.87 -23.43 1.85
N ILE A 71 -6.25 -22.25 1.93
CA ILE A 71 -4.85 -22.08 1.47
C ILE A 71 -3.89 -22.99 2.24
N LYS A 72 -4.06 -23.09 3.56
CA LYS A 72 -3.19 -23.92 4.42
C LYS A 72 -3.34 -25.42 4.18
N ALA A 73 -4.52 -25.88 3.77
CA ALA A 73 -4.76 -27.28 3.41
C ALA A 73 -4.34 -27.61 1.96
N GLY A 74 -4.17 -26.59 1.12
CA GLY A 74 -3.78 -26.74 -0.28
C GLY A 74 -2.29 -27.02 -0.50
N PRO A 75 -1.87 -27.18 -1.77
CA PRO A 75 -0.50 -27.55 -2.12
C PRO A 75 0.54 -26.44 -1.87
N LEU A 76 0.11 -25.20 -1.61
CA LEU A 76 0.98 -24.03 -1.43
C LEU A 76 0.71 -23.34 -0.07
N PRO A 77 0.87 -24.02 1.07
CA PRO A 77 0.54 -23.46 2.39
C PRO A 77 1.41 -22.25 2.77
N TRP A 78 2.61 -22.15 2.18
CA TRP A 78 3.55 -21.04 2.37
C TRP A 78 3.02 -19.70 1.83
N ALA A 79 2.07 -19.72 0.87
CA ALA A 79 1.41 -18.51 0.40
C ALA A 79 0.64 -17.81 1.53
N HIS A 80 0.16 -18.57 2.52
CA HIS A 80 -0.34 -17.99 3.75
C HIS A 80 0.78 -17.74 4.76
N SER A 81 1.51 -18.79 5.18
CA SER A 81 2.40 -18.71 6.35
C SER A 81 3.59 -17.77 6.19
N VAL A 82 3.99 -17.42 4.97
CA VAL A 82 5.06 -16.46 4.70
C VAL A 82 4.50 -15.18 4.08
N ILE A 83 3.80 -15.30 2.95
CA ILE A 83 3.42 -14.12 2.16
C ILE A 83 2.30 -13.33 2.82
N THR A 84 1.25 -13.99 3.34
CA THR A 84 0.16 -13.26 4.03
C THR A 84 0.69 -12.61 5.32
N GLU A 85 1.41 -13.36 6.15
CA GLU A 85 1.97 -12.83 7.40
C GLU A 85 2.91 -11.63 7.15
N THR A 86 3.79 -11.72 6.15
CA THR A 86 4.67 -10.60 5.75
C THR A 86 3.85 -9.40 5.24
N LYS A 87 2.84 -9.68 4.40
CA LYS A 87 1.94 -8.68 3.83
C LYS A 87 1.23 -7.89 4.93
N GLU A 88 0.75 -8.54 5.98
CA GLU A 88 0.07 -7.90 7.10
C GLU A 88 0.97 -6.89 7.81
N HIS A 89 2.23 -7.24 8.09
CA HIS A 89 3.17 -6.32 8.73
C HIS A 89 3.45 -5.09 7.86
N ILE A 90 3.77 -5.31 6.57
CA ILE A 90 4.02 -4.22 5.61
C ILE A 90 2.79 -3.30 5.50
N PHE A 91 1.61 -3.90 5.40
CA PHE A 91 0.34 -3.19 5.24
C PHE A 91 0.05 -2.24 6.40
N LEU A 92 0.34 -2.65 7.63
CA LEU A 92 0.12 -1.84 8.82
C LEU A 92 0.94 -0.55 8.80
N PHE A 93 2.16 -0.56 8.23
CA PHE A 93 3.05 0.61 8.26
C PHE A 93 2.81 1.63 7.14
N ILE A 94 2.24 1.20 5.99
CA ILE A 94 2.09 2.08 4.81
C ILE A 94 1.33 3.38 5.12
N PRO A 95 0.16 3.38 5.81
CA PRO A 95 -0.56 4.62 6.10
C PRO A 95 0.22 5.58 6.99
N PHE A 96 1.00 5.07 7.95
CA PHE A 96 1.79 5.91 8.86
C PHE A 96 2.96 6.59 8.12
N LEU A 97 3.62 5.87 7.22
CA LEU A 97 4.67 6.44 6.36
C LEU A 97 4.09 7.50 5.40
N ALA A 98 2.90 7.25 4.85
CA ALA A 98 2.19 8.20 4.02
C ALA A 98 1.84 9.49 4.79
N ILE A 99 1.34 9.36 6.02
CA ILE A 99 1.05 10.49 6.92
C ILE A 99 2.33 11.25 7.26
N LEU A 100 3.44 10.55 7.51
CA LEU A 100 4.74 11.17 7.77
C LEU A 100 5.20 12.02 6.57
N ALA A 101 5.14 11.50 5.35
CA ALA A 101 5.48 12.26 4.15
C ALA A 101 4.62 13.51 3.97
N LEU A 102 3.30 13.41 4.20
CA LEU A 102 2.39 14.56 4.19
C LEU A 102 2.75 15.58 5.29
N GLY A 103 3.08 15.11 6.49
CA GLY A 103 3.51 15.93 7.61
C GLY A 103 4.78 16.72 7.30
N LEU A 104 5.79 16.06 6.72
CA LEU A 104 7.03 16.68 6.27
C LEU A 104 6.77 17.75 5.19
N LEU A 105 5.93 17.44 4.18
CA LEU A 105 5.54 18.40 3.14
C LEU A 105 4.84 19.64 3.74
N LYS A 106 3.98 19.47 4.73
CA LYS A 106 3.30 20.57 5.42
C LYS A 106 4.24 21.37 6.33
N ARG A 107 5.22 20.72 6.96
CA ARG A 107 6.16 21.33 7.91
C ARG A 107 7.18 22.23 7.21
N TYR A 108 7.76 21.76 6.11
CA TYR A 108 8.85 22.47 5.42
C TYR A 108 8.37 23.34 4.26
N LYS A 109 7.11 23.24 3.83
CA LYS A 109 6.46 24.16 2.86
C LYS A 109 7.30 24.50 1.63
N ASN A 110 7.94 25.68 1.61
CA ASN A 110 8.75 26.21 0.50
C ASN A 110 10.27 26.10 0.76
N GLU A 111 10.66 25.57 1.92
CA GLU A 111 12.06 25.40 2.32
C GLU A 111 12.81 24.35 1.49
N PHE A 112 12.10 23.51 0.74
CA PHE A 112 12.68 22.43 -0.06
C PHE A 112 13.63 22.89 -1.19
N ALA A 113 13.59 24.18 -1.57
CA ALA A 113 14.52 24.75 -2.54
C ALA A 113 15.96 24.85 -1.98
N TYR A 114 16.10 25.11 -0.68
CA TYR A 114 17.40 25.29 -0.02
C TYR A 114 17.69 24.22 1.05
N ASN A 115 16.68 23.47 1.50
CA ASN A 115 16.82 22.36 2.44
C ASN A 115 16.84 21.00 1.72
N ARG A 116 18.03 20.63 1.22
CA ARG A 116 18.24 19.34 0.53
C ARG A 116 17.90 18.14 1.41
N GLY A 117 18.17 18.22 2.72
CA GLY A 117 17.88 17.14 3.67
C GLY A 117 16.38 16.83 3.71
N ALA A 118 15.55 17.84 3.95
CA ALA A 118 14.09 17.70 3.97
C ALA A 118 13.55 17.15 2.63
N ARG A 119 14.11 17.64 1.50
CA ARG A 119 13.72 17.17 0.16
C ARG A 119 13.98 15.67 -0.01
N VAL A 120 15.20 15.23 0.30
CA VAL A 120 15.58 13.82 0.20
C VAL A 120 14.76 12.95 1.15
N SER A 121 14.47 13.42 2.37
CA SER A 121 13.61 12.68 3.30
C SER A 121 12.22 12.43 2.73
N VAL A 122 11.55 13.44 2.16
CA VAL A 122 10.23 13.25 1.53
C VAL A 122 10.31 12.30 0.34
N MET A 123 11.36 12.42 -0.49
CA MET A 123 11.57 11.52 -1.63
C MET A 123 11.74 10.07 -1.18
N LEU A 124 12.58 9.81 -0.18
CA LEU A 124 12.84 8.46 0.33
C LEU A 124 11.59 7.85 0.95
N VAL A 125 10.86 8.60 1.78
CA VAL A 125 9.62 8.10 2.38
C VAL A 125 8.55 7.84 1.32
N SER A 126 8.38 8.74 0.35
CA SER A 126 7.40 8.55 -0.73
C SER A 126 7.75 7.38 -1.66
N GLY A 127 9.05 7.20 -1.94
CA GLY A 127 9.56 6.06 -2.70
C GLY A 127 9.36 4.74 -1.96
N LEU A 128 9.61 4.72 -0.65
CA LEU A 128 9.36 3.56 0.18
C LEU A 128 7.87 3.19 0.22
N VAL A 129 6.97 4.18 0.40
CA VAL A 129 5.52 3.97 0.34
C VAL A 129 5.11 3.37 -1.00
N THR A 130 5.63 3.92 -2.11
CA THR A 130 5.37 3.43 -3.47
C THR A 130 5.81 1.98 -3.65
N LEU A 131 7.05 1.68 -3.27
CA LEU A 131 7.62 0.33 -3.38
C LEU A 131 6.84 -0.68 -2.54
N MET A 132 6.54 -0.34 -1.29
CA MET A 132 5.76 -1.20 -0.40
C MET A 132 4.35 -1.42 -0.96
N ALA A 133 3.66 -0.37 -1.43
CA ALA A 133 2.32 -0.49 -1.96
C ALA A 133 2.24 -1.33 -3.25
N PHE A 134 3.23 -1.26 -4.14
CA PHE A 134 3.29 -2.18 -5.29
C PHE A 134 3.69 -3.61 -4.89
N ALA A 135 4.61 -3.79 -3.94
CA ALA A 135 4.94 -5.11 -3.40
C ALA A 135 3.70 -5.79 -2.78
N MET A 136 2.82 -5.01 -2.12
CA MET A 136 1.54 -5.46 -1.59
C MET A 136 0.60 -6.01 -2.67
N ALA A 137 0.55 -5.39 -3.85
CA ALA A 137 -0.21 -5.90 -4.98
C ALA A 137 0.35 -7.25 -5.46
N GLY A 138 1.68 -7.35 -5.61
CA GLY A 138 2.36 -8.60 -5.96
C GLY A 138 2.12 -9.73 -4.96
N MET A 139 2.20 -9.45 -3.66
CA MET A 139 1.85 -10.42 -2.61
C MET A 139 0.38 -10.82 -2.66
N GLY A 140 -0.53 -9.89 -2.95
CA GLY A 140 -1.95 -10.18 -3.17
C GLY A 140 -2.20 -11.16 -4.32
N PHE A 141 -1.46 -11.03 -5.42
CA PHE A 141 -1.50 -11.99 -6.52
C PHE A 141 -1.05 -13.39 -6.08
N ILE A 142 0.08 -13.50 -5.36
CA ILE A 142 0.59 -14.79 -4.87
C ILE A 142 -0.41 -15.47 -3.95
N ILE A 143 -1.01 -14.74 -3.00
CA ILE A 143 -2.04 -15.27 -2.09
C ILE A 143 -3.25 -15.78 -2.89
N SER A 144 -3.71 -15.01 -3.87
CA SER A 144 -4.84 -15.40 -4.72
C SER A 144 -4.54 -16.64 -5.55
N SER A 145 -3.30 -16.79 -6.02
CA SER A 145 -2.84 -17.99 -6.74
C SER A 145 -2.77 -19.21 -5.82
N GLY A 146 -2.28 -19.05 -4.58
CA GLY A 146 -2.30 -20.13 -3.58
C GLY A 146 -3.72 -20.59 -3.25
N PHE A 147 -4.68 -19.65 -3.17
CA PHE A 147 -6.09 -19.98 -2.98
C PHE A 147 -6.69 -20.75 -4.16
N ARG A 148 -6.45 -20.31 -5.40
CA ARG A 148 -6.92 -21.02 -6.60
C ARG A 148 -6.36 -22.44 -6.69
N ALA A 149 -5.05 -22.61 -6.46
CA ALA A 149 -4.41 -23.92 -6.47
C ALA A 149 -5.01 -24.87 -5.42
N ALA A 150 -5.38 -24.35 -4.25
CA ALA A 150 -6.07 -25.13 -3.22
C ALA A 150 -7.47 -25.56 -3.65
N LEU A 151 -8.25 -24.67 -4.30
CA LEU A 151 -9.58 -25.01 -4.80
C LEU A 151 -9.53 -26.07 -5.91
N GLU A 152 -8.56 -25.95 -6.83
CA GLU A 152 -8.35 -26.93 -7.91
C GLU A 152 -7.98 -28.31 -7.35
N ALA A 153 -7.14 -28.37 -6.31
CA ALA A 153 -6.75 -29.62 -5.67
C ALA A 153 -7.90 -30.32 -4.93
N VAL A 154 -8.91 -29.59 -4.46
CA VAL A 154 -10.10 -30.15 -3.80
C VAL A 154 -11.15 -30.62 -4.81
N ALA A 155 -11.11 -30.10 -6.04
CA ALA A 155 -12.04 -30.47 -7.11
C ALA A 155 -11.64 -31.74 -7.89
N LEU A 156 -10.41 -32.22 -7.70
CA LEU A 156 -9.83 -33.44 -8.27
C LEU A 156 -9.90 -34.60 -7.27
#